data_AF-A0A7W1CRT2-F1
#
_entry.id   AF-A0A7W1CRT2-F1
#
_cell.length_a   1.000
_cell.length_b   1.000
_cell.length_c   1.000
_cell.angle_alpha   90.00
_cell.angle_beta   90.00
_cell.angle_gamma   90.00
#
_symmetry.space_group_name_H-M   'P 1'
#
loop_
_entity.id
_entity.type
_entity.pdbx_description
1 polymer ?
#
loop_
_entity_poly.entity_id
_entity_poly.type
_entity_poly.pdbx_seq_one_letter_code
_entity_poly.pdbx_strand_id
1 'polypeptide(L)'
;MEPDLFRFDDRRGFERKRTNFFAWTVAILLLIGLALAAWLGSFYVIGQPERPESYRLLQKLNKIEAPKRFALTAAPAGEFLNPKKLYQRYQAMGPAELTRKDAELTRNFIRNFEQVHGLVTYVVGRFNIMGARELTQDDVFTSGAVALARAVDQPELLMEHVFTTANQHDAKLLQERLVMGMDVNFERSHDLSAVIHVERLPDGRIQVTVVPLLYGSYAVTRGTGTFSLEPPADLNLAAGWPIFKTDNRRTVENRYDGYRSRLAPATSALPIVGLPPAKTAPPPEDALVRVAPALPLDDEPSAVPLRPGRKPVAPKPTEPVAVARAAGTPLKAPRAQPVTASDLQPNDSPALAMASASPEPSVMRALPVTAASPAVALSSTTGATWKTFAPGTAPVGRTLDTAGLRGVASNGLRGERVYLKGQFVVNFADANRAVLRPTSGQSGGLARNLRVIVDYPAGAPLPEPGSTLDRDDAQPYEITEVRRQSDGQLNVFVREIIKP
;
A
#
# COMPACT_ATOMS: atom_id res chain seq x y z
N MET A 1 27.47 80.47 -62.28
CA MET A 1 26.23 80.28 -61.51
C MET A 1 25.53 79.07 -62.09
N GLU A 2 25.53 77.99 -61.32
CA GLU A 2 24.98 76.67 -61.63
C GLU A 2 23.45 76.71 -61.74
N PRO A 3 22.86 75.79 -62.53
CA PRO A 3 21.70 75.08 -62.03
C PRO A 3 21.80 73.59 -62.40
N ASP A 4 22.48 72.81 -61.54
CA ASP A 4 22.53 71.35 -61.66
C ASP A 4 22.11 70.69 -60.33
N LEU A 5 20.98 71.15 -59.78
CA LEU A 5 20.56 70.84 -58.40
C LEU A 5 19.29 70.00 -58.28
N PHE A 6 18.83 69.36 -59.36
CA PHE A 6 17.70 68.41 -59.29
C PHE A 6 17.92 67.17 -60.15
N ARG A 7 19.08 66.53 -60.00
CA ARG A 7 19.20 65.12 -60.37
C ARG A 7 18.77 64.29 -59.17
N PHE A 8 17.47 64.01 -59.08
CA PHE A 8 16.98 62.98 -58.17
C PHE A 8 17.65 61.66 -58.55
N ASP A 9 18.52 61.20 -57.66
CA ASP A 9 19.23 59.94 -57.77
C ASP A 9 18.22 58.80 -57.53
N ASP A 10 17.46 58.42 -58.56
CA ASP A 10 16.60 57.24 -58.58
C ASP A 10 17.44 55.95 -58.72
N ARG A 11 18.52 55.86 -57.95
CA ARG A 11 19.35 54.66 -57.78
C ARG A 11 19.15 54.06 -56.41
N ARG A 12 17.90 53.84 -56.04
CA ARG A 12 17.54 52.74 -55.15
C ARG A 12 16.86 51.66 -55.97
N GLY A 13 17.70 50.91 -56.69
CA GLY A 13 17.34 49.62 -57.25
C GLY A 13 17.00 48.66 -56.12
N PHE A 14 15.80 48.78 -55.56
CA PHE A 14 15.19 47.68 -54.85
C PHE A 14 14.92 46.62 -55.91
N GLU A 15 15.82 45.64 -56.01
CA GLU A 15 15.52 44.38 -56.65
C GLU A 15 14.20 43.89 -56.03
N ARG A 16 13.09 44.03 -56.78
CA ARG A 16 11.82 43.42 -56.41
C ARG A 16 12.02 41.92 -56.54
N LYS A 17 12.59 41.30 -55.50
CA LYS A 17 12.51 39.86 -55.29
C LYS A 17 11.02 39.54 -55.36
N ARG A 18 10.60 38.89 -56.46
CA ARG A 18 9.24 38.41 -56.61
C ARG A 18 9.01 37.38 -55.53
N THR A 19 8.44 37.80 -54.41
CA THR A 19 8.03 36.91 -53.33
C THR A 19 7.03 35.93 -53.92
N ASN A 20 7.41 34.65 -53.96
CA ASN A 20 6.55 33.61 -54.49
C ASN A 20 5.42 33.35 -53.48
N PHE A 21 4.33 34.10 -53.59
CA PHE A 21 3.20 34.02 -52.68
C PHE A 21 2.62 32.60 -52.58
N PHE A 22 2.66 31.82 -53.66
CA PHE A 22 2.24 30.42 -53.64
C PHE A 22 3.14 29.58 -52.72
N ALA A 23 4.46 29.67 -52.86
CA ALA A 23 5.40 28.97 -51.98
C ALA A 23 5.22 29.39 -50.51
N TRP A 24 4.97 30.67 -50.25
CA TRP A 24 4.67 31.16 -48.91
C TRP A 24 3.33 30.64 -48.36
N THR A 25 2.27 30.56 -49.17
CA THR A 25 1.00 29.96 -48.73
C THR A 25 1.14 28.48 -48.39
N VAL A 26 1.90 27.72 -49.19
CA VAL A 26 2.21 26.31 -48.90
C VAL A 26 3.02 26.19 -47.61
N ALA A 27 4.03 27.03 -47.41
CA ALA A 27 4.82 27.04 -46.18
C ALA A 27 3.97 27.36 -44.94
N ILE A 28 3.06 28.34 -45.03
CA ILE A 28 2.15 28.69 -43.93
C ILE A 28 1.19 27.53 -43.64
N LEU A 29 0.62 26.88 -44.66
CA LEU A 29 -0.26 25.71 -44.47
C LEU A 29 0.49 24.55 -43.80
N LEU A 30 1.73 24.29 -44.19
CA LEU A 30 2.57 23.28 -43.54
C LEU A 30 2.87 23.63 -42.08
N LEU A 31 3.16 24.90 -41.78
CA LEU A 31 3.38 25.36 -40.40
C LEU A 31 2.12 25.26 -39.55
N ILE A 32 0.95 25.60 -40.08
CA ILE A 32 -0.34 25.40 -39.40
C ILE A 32 -0.58 23.92 -39.13
N GLY A 33 -0.36 23.06 -40.13
CA GLY A 33 -0.47 21.61 -39.96
C GLY A 33 0.48 21.07 -38.89
N LEU A 34 1.73 21.52 -38.87
CA LEU A 34 2.73 21.14 -37.87
C LEU A 34 2.35 21.65 -36.48
N ALA A 35 1.84 22.89 -36.37
CA ALA A 35 1.38 23.45 -35.10
C ALA A 35 0.19 22.66 -34.53
N LEU A 36 -0.79 22.30 -35.37
CA LEU A 36 -1.92 21.47 -34.96
C LEU A 36 -1.47 20.06 -34.57
N ALA A 37 -0.57 19.44 -35.35
CA ALA A 37 -0.01 18.13 -35.03
C ALA A 37 0.77 18.14 -33.70
N ALA A 38 1.58 19.18 -33.45
CA ALA A 38 2.30 19.35 -32.19
C ALA A 38 1.34 19.57 -31.01
N TRP A 39 0.27 20.35 -31.21
CA TRP A 39 -0.75 20.60 -30.19
C TRP A 39 -1.52 19.32 -29.82
N LEU A 40 -2.01 18.56 -30.81
CA LEU A 40 -2.69 17.27 -30.59
C LEU A 40 -1.74 16.22 -30.00
N GLY A 41 -0.50 16.17 -30.50
CA GLY A 41 0.53 15.25 -30.01
C GLY A 41 0.85 15.47 -28.54
N SER A 42 0.87 16.73 -28.08
CA SER A 42 1.05 17.07 -26.67
C SER A 42 -0.04 16.48 -25.77
N PHE A 43 -1.32 16.62 -26.16
CA PHE A 43 -2.43 16.00 -25.41
C PHE A 43 -2.36 14.48 -25.39
N TYR A 44 -1.97 13.88 -26.51
CA TYR A 44 -1.84 12.44 -26.63
C TYR A 44 -0.75 11.89 -25.69
N VAL A 45 0.44 12.51 -25.70
CA VAL A 45 1.57 12.11 -24.85
C VAL A 45 1.25 12.33 -23.38
N ILE A 46 0.82 13.54 -23.00
CA ILE A 46 0.59 13.90 -21.59
C ILE A 46 -0.65 13.18 -21.05
N GLY A 47 -1.69 13.04 -21.88
CA GLY A 47 -2.97 12.47 -21.49
C GLY A 47 -2.96 10.96 -21.32
N GLN A 48 -1.98 10.25 -21.89
CA GLN A 48 -1.93 8.79 -21.92
C GLN A 48 -0.58 8.25 -21.45
N PRO A 49 -0.20 8.48 -20.18
CA PRO A 49 1.06 8.01 -19.62
C PRO A 49 1.14 6.48 -19.52
N GLU A 50 0.02 5.76 -19.67
CA GLU A 50 -0.02 4.29 -19.72
C GLU A 50 0.63 3.70 -20.99
N ARG A 51 0.87 4.51 -22.03
CA ARG A 51 1.53 4.03 -23.24
C ARG A 51 3.05 4.05 -23.07
N PRO A 52 3.79 3.02 -23.54
CA PRO A 52 5.23 2.93 -23.33
C PRO A 52 6.02 4.14 -23.84
N GLU A 53 5.70 4.61 -25.05
CA GLU A 53 6.39 5.77 -25.66
C GLU A 53 6.08 7.07 -24.92
N SER A 54 4.81 7.26 -24.54
CA SER A 54 4.38 8.42 -23.75
C SER A 54 5.05 8.45 -22.39
N TYR A 55 5.09 7.31 -21.69
CA TYR A 55 5.74 7.17 -20.39
C TYR A 55 7.22 7.52 -20.46
N ARG A 56 7.96 6.94 -21.42
CA ARG A 56 9.40 7.22 -21.62
C ARG A 56 9.66 8.70 -21.88
N LEU A 57 8.82 9.34 -22.69
CA LEU A 57 8.95 10.76 -22.97
C LEU A 57 8.68 11.60 -21.72
N LEU A 58 7.61 11.31 -20.98
CA LEU A 58 7.26 12.02 -19.76
C LEU A 58 8.27 11.80 -18.61
N GLN A 59 8.86 10.61 -18.53
CA GLN A 59 9.95 10.29 -17.59
C GLN A 59 11.19 11.12 -17.91
N LYS A 60 11.61 11.19 -19.19
CA LYS A 60 12.73 12.05 -19.62
C LYS A 60 12.50 13.54 -19.34
N LEU A 61 11.25 13.98 -19.40
CA LEU A 61 10.87 15.36 -19.10
C LEU A 61 10.66 15.62 -17.59
N ASN A 62 10.88 14.62 -16.72
CA ASN A 62 10.61 14.67 -15.27
C ASN A 62 9.18 15.17 -14.96
N LYS A 63 8.19 14.74 -15.78
CA LYS A 63 6.77 15.10 -15.64
C LYS A 63 5.93 14.01 -14.97
N ILE A 64 6.50 12.83 -14.76
CA ILE A 64 5.90 11.75 -13.96
C ILE A 64 6.72 11.60 -12.70
N GLU A 65 6.04 11.60 -11.57
CA GLU A 65 6.64 11.28 -10.29
C GLU A 65 6.72 9.76 -10.12
N ALA A 66 7.77 9.29 -9.46
CA ALA A 66 7.89 7.87 -9.13
C ALA A 66 6.67 7.41 -8.30
N PRO A 67 6.25 6.14 -8.44
CA PRO A 67 5.23 5.55 -7.59
C PRO A 67 5.49 5.82 -6.09
N LYS A 68 4.46 6.27 -5.38
CA LYS A 68 4.55 6.67 -3.97
C LYS A 68 4.07 5.56 -3.05
N ARG A 69 4.66 5.52 -1.86
CA ARG A 69 4.12 4.79 -0.73
C ARG A 69 3.02 5.60 -0.04
N PHE A 70 1.93 4.95 0.31
CA PHE A 70 0.83 5.57 1.05
C PHE A 70 0.83 5.12 2.51
N ALA A 71 0.52 6.06 3.41
CA ALA A 71 0.11 5.72 4.77
C ALA A 71 -1.35 5.25 4.77
N LEU A 72 -1.74 4.42 5.74
CA LEU A 72 -3.10 3.85 5.81
C LEU A 72 -4.21 4.92 5.79
N THR A 73 -3.96 6.08 6.40
CA THR A 73 -4.91 7.21 6.46
C THR A 73 -4.79 8.19 5.30
N ALA A 74 -3.71 8.10 4.51
CA ALA A 74 -3.45 8.98 3.38
C ALA A 74 -3.67 8.27 2.02
N ALA A 75 -4.08 7.00 2.06
CA ALA A 75 -4.36 6.25 0.86
C ALA A 75 -5.56 6.83 0.09
N PRO A 76 -5.58 6.68 -1.24
CA PRO A 76 -6.69 7.13 -2.07
C PRO A 76 -8.03 6.56 -1.59
N ALA A 77 -9.09 7.34 -1.75
CA ALA A 77 -10.43 6.85 -1.48
C ALA A 77 -10.75 5.68 -2.43
N GLY A 78 -11.18 4.57 -1.87
CA GLY A 78 -11.41 3.37 -2.67
C GLY A 78 -12.56 2.51 -2.20
N GLU A 79 -12.94 1.61 -3.09
CA GLU A 79 -13.93 0.57 -2.88
C GLU A 79 -13.22 -0.77 -2.72
N PHE A 80 -13.80 -1.63 -1.88
CA PHE A 80 -13.23 -2.93 -1.56
C PHE A 80 -14.09 -4.02 -2.19
N LEU A 81 -13.51 -4.78 -3.11
CA LEU A 81 -14.20 -5.79 -3.87
C LEU A 81 -13.66 -7.19 -3.53
N ASN A 82 -14.57 -8.08 -3.20
CA ASN A 82 -14.26 -9.50 -3.03
C ASN A 82 -14.13 -10.18 -4.40
N PRO A 83 -13.61 -11.43 -4.47
CA PRO A 83 -13.35 -12.08 -5.74
C PRO A 83 -14.58 -12.21 -6.65
N LYS A 84 -15.75 -12.49 -6.06
CA LYS A 84 -17.02 -12.60 -6.81
C LYS A 84 -17.40 -11.28 -7.47
N LYS A 85 -17.32 -10.16 -6.73
CA LYS A 85 -17.61 -8.82 -7.26
C LYS A 85 -16.60 -8.38 -8.31
N LEU A 86 -15.31 -8.67 -8.11
CA LEU A 86 -14.26 -8.40 -9.10
C LEU A 86 -14.53 -9.14 -10.41
N TYR A 87 -14.77 -10.45 -10.33
CA TYR A 87 -15.06 -11.27 -11.48
C TYR A 87 -16.30 -10.77 -12.22
N GLN A 88 -17.43 -10.59 -11.53
CA GLN A 88 -18.68 -10.11 -12.13
C GLN A 88 -18.52 -8.75 -12.83
N ARG A 89 -17.80 -7.81 -12.19
CA ARG A 89 -17.57 -6.47 -12.74
C ARG A 89 -16.83 -6.52 -14.08
N TYR A 90 -15.69 -7.21 -14.13
CA TYR A 90 -14.84 -7.21 -15.32
C TYR A 90 -15.29 -8.22 -16.38
N GLN A 91 -16.01 -9.26 -15.98
CA GLN A 91 -16.63 -10.21 -16.90
C GLN A 91 -17.80 -9.57 -17.67
N ALA A 92 -18.56 -8.68 -17.04
CA ALA A 92 -19.69 -8.00 -17.68
C ALA A 92 -19.26 -6.97 -18.76
N MET A 93 -18.03 -6.46 -18.70
CA MET A 93 -17.53 -5.46 -19.65
C MET A 93 -17.30 -6.05 -21.04
N GLY A 94 -17.58 -5.26 -22.08
CA GLY A 94 -17.17 -5.60 -23.45
C GLY A 94 -15.65 -5.47 -23.64
N PRO A 95 -15.04 -6.04 -24.69
CA PRO A 95 -13.58 -5.95 -24.91
C PRO A 95 -13.07 -4.51 -24.96
N ALA A 96 -13.75 -3.61 -25.70
CA ALA A 96 -13.35 -2.21 -25.81
C ALA A 96 -13.52 -1.43 -24.49
N GLU A 97 -14.54 -1.78 -23.70
CA GLU A 97 -14.76 -1.19 -22.38
C GLU A 97 -13.68 -1.64 -21.39
N LEU A 98 -13.34 -2.93 -21.40
CA LEU A 98 -12.28 -3.48 -20.57
C LEU A 98 -10.93 -2.84 -20.90
N THR A 99 -10.59 -2.68 -22.19
CA THR A 99 -9.35 -1.97 -22.59
C THR A 99 -9.31 -0.52 -22.11
N ARG A 100 -10.45 0.19 -22.16
CA ARG A 100 -10.53 1.57 -21.63
C ARG A 100 -10.35 1.58 -20.11
N LYS A 101 -10.99 0.64 -19.42
CA LYS A 101 -10.89 0.55 -17.96
C LYS A 101 -9.49 0.18 -17.52
N ASP A 102 -8.84 -0.72 -18.25
CA ASP A 102 -7.46 -1.12 -18.01
C ASP A 102 -6.47 0.05 -18.15
N ALA A 103 -6.61 0.82 -19.23
CA ALA A 103 -5.83 2.04 -19.44
C ALA A 103 -6.05 3.06 -18.31
N GLU A 104 -7.28 3.20 -17.82
CA GLU A 104 -7.61 4.05 -16.67
C GLU A 104 -6.93 3.57 -15.38
N LEU A 105 -6.97 2.26 -15.08
CA LEU A 105 -6.34 1.67 -13.90
C LEU A 105 -4.82 1.87 -13.91
N THR A 106 -4.18 1.58 -15.05
CA THR A 106 -2.73 1.75 -15.22
C THR A 106 -2.34 3.23 -15.09
N ARG A 107 -3.10 4.13 -15.72
CA ARG A 107 -2.88 5.58 -15.63
C ARG A 107 -2.99 6.08 -14.19
N ASN A 108 -4.00 5.63 -13.46
CA ASN A 108 -4.21 6.02 -12.07
C ASN A 108 -3.02 5.62 -11.20
N PHE A 109 -2.48 4.41 -11.40
CA PHE A 109 -1.27 3.97 -10.70
C PHE A 109 -0.05 4.83 -11.04
N ILE A 110 0.22 5.08 -12.32
CA ILE A 110 1.36 5.90 -12.78
C ILE A 110 1.28 7.33 -12.24
N ARG A 111 0.07 7.88 -12.10
CA ARG A 111 -0.17 9.24 -11.58
C ARG A 111 -0.35 9.29 -10.07
N ASN A 112 0.08 8.25 -9.33
CA ASN A 112 -0.04 8.20 -7.87
C ASN A 112 -1.46 8.47 -7.36
N PHE A 113 -2.47 8.10 -8.14
CA PHE A 113 -3.88 8.29 -7.84
C PHE A 113 -4.31 9.76 -7.57
N GLU A 114 -3.55 10.76 -8.01
CA GLU A 114 -3.85 12.17 -7.74
C GLU A 114 -5.06 12.71 -8.53
N GLN A 115 -5.40 12.06 -9.66
CA GLN A 115 -6.46 12.48 -10.58
C GLN A 115 -7.45 11.33 -10.86
N VAL A 116 -7.74 10.51 -9.86
CA VAL A 116 -8.67 9.39 -10.01
C VAL A 116 -10.10 9.92 -10.21
N HIS A 117 -10.75 9.43 -11.25
CA HIS A 117 -12.19 9.61 -11.42
C HIS A 117 -12.92 8.46 -10.73
N GLY A 118 -13.58 8.75 -9.60
CA GLY A 118 -14.30 7.75 -8.82
C GLY A 118 -13.45 7.12 -7.71
N LEU A 119 -13.66 5.83 -7.44
CA LEU A 119 -13.02 5.10 -6.34
C LEU A 119 -11.92 4.17 -6.87
N VAL A 120 -10.79 4.10 -6.15
CA VAL A 120 -9.75 3.11 -6.42
C VAL A 120 -10.26 1.72 -6.03
N THR A 121 -10.08 0.73 -6.89
CA THR A 121 -10.50 -0.64 -6.60
C THR A 121 -9.44 -1.37 -5.78
N TYR A 122 -9.76 -1.69 -4.53
CA TYR A 122 -8.96 -2.52 -3.63
C TYR A 122 -9.49 -3.96 -3.56
N VAL A 123 -8.58 -4.93 -3.52
CA VAL A 123 -8.91 -6.35 -3.41
C VAL A 123 -9.06 -6.76 -1.95
N VAL A 124 -10.10 -7.55 -1.66
CA VAL A 124 -10.28 -8.24 -0.36
C VAL A 124 -10.63 -9.72 -0.58
N GLY A 125 -10.43 -10.54 0.45
CA GLY A 125 -10.78 -11.96 0.43
C GLY A 125 -9.57 -12.88 0.31
N ARG A 126 -9.83 -14.17 0.08
CA ARG A 126 -8.81 -15.23 0.15
C ARG A 126 -8.36 -15.68 -1.24
N PHE A 127 -7.06 -15.83 -1.38
CA PHE A 127 -6.38 -16.28 -2.59
C PHE A 127 -5.35 -17.34 -2.26
N ASN A 128 -5.30 -18.41 -3.02
CA ASN A 128 -4.31 -19.47 -2.87
C ASN A 128 -3.18 -19.29 -3.89
N ILE A 129 -1.94 -19.23 -3.43
CA ILE A 129 -0.78 -19.04 -4.29
C ILE A 129 -0.55 -20.28 -5.13
N MET A 130 -0.53 -20.08 -6.44
CA MET A 130 -0.25 -21.11 -7.44
C MET A 130 1.26 -21.23 -7.70
N GLY A 131 1.98 -20.12 -7.58
CA GLY A 131 3.43 -20.07 -7.69
C GLY A 131 3.93 -18.63 -7.70
N ALA A 132 5.23 -18.46 -7.47
CA ALA A 132 5.88 -17.17 -7.47
C ALA A 132 7.21 -17.22 -8.25
N ARG A 133 7.60 -16.06 -8.77
CA ARG A 133 8.89 -15.85 -9.42
C ARG A 133 9.46 -14.47 -9.09
N GLU A 134 10.77 -14.35 -9.20
CA GLU A 134 11.45 -13.06 -9.19
C GLU A 134 11.03 -12.23 -10.42
N LEU A 135 10.94 -10.91 -10.22
CA LEU A 135 10.77 -9.93 -11.28
C LEU A 135 12.13 -9.62 -11.92
N THR A 136 12.15 -9.45 -13.24
CA THR A 136 13.37 -9.13 -13.99
C THR A 136 13.28 -7.76 -14.67
N GLN A 137 14.36 -7.30 -15.27
CA GLN A 137 14.38 -6.06 -16.06
C GLN A 137 13.44 -6.10 -17.28
N ASP A 138 13.06 -7.30 -17.72
CA ASP A 138 12.13 -7.52 -18.83
C ASP A 138 10.66 -7.49 -18.40
N ASP A 139 10.39 -7.34 -17.10
CA ASP A 139 9.05 -7.20 -16.55
C ASP A 139 8.66 -5.74 -16.36
N VAL A 140 7.35 -5.47 -16.24
CA VAL A 140 6.84 -4.10 -16.01
C VAL A 140 7.41 -3.48 -14.73
N PHE A 141 7.58 -4.31 -13.70
CA PHE A 141 8.29 -3.96 -12.48
C PHE A 141 9.66 -4.64 -12.53
N THR A 142 10.73 -3.86 -12.39
CA THR A 142 12.09 -4.33 -12.68
C THR A 142 12.79 -5.02 -11.50
N SER A 143 12.19 -4.98 -10.31
CA SER A 143 12.72 -5.57 -9.07
C SER A 143 11.61 -6.02 -8.12
N GLY A 144 11.82 -7.15 -7.45
CA GLY A 144 10.89 -7.74 -6.49
C GLY A 144 10.45 -9.15 -6.86
N ALA A 145 9.28 -9.57 -6.39
CA ALA A 145 8.69 -10.85 -6.73
C ALA A 145 7.22 -10.70 -7.10
N VAL A 146 6.70 -11.61 -7.91
CA VAL A 146 5.30 -11.67 -8.28
C VAL A 146 4.73 -13.06 -8.00
N ALA A 147 3.61 -13.11 -7.29
CA ALA A 147 2.86 -14.34 -7.02
C ALA A 147 1.65 -14.41 -7.95
N LEU A 148 1.50 -15.53 -8.65
CA LEU A 148 0.24 -15.90 -9.28
C LEU A 148 -0.61 -16.64 -8.25
N ALA A 149 -1.83 -16.18 -8.03
CA ALA A 149 -2.75 -16.76 -7.08
C ALA A 149 -4.15 -16.96 -7.70
N ARG A 150 -4.87 -17.96 -7.21
CA ARG A 150 -6.26 -18.25 -7.59
C ARG A 150 -7.18 -17.85 -6.44
N ALA A 151 -8.25 -17.12 -6.73
CA ALA A 151 -9.22 -16.82 -5.69
C ALA A 151 -9.90 -18.10 -5.18
N VAL A 152 -10.05 -18.22 -3.86
CA VAL A 152 -10.63 -19.40 -3.22
C VAL A 152 -12.13 -19.49 -3.50
N ASP A 153 -12.83 -18.35 -3.39
CA ASP A 153 -14.29 -18.30 -3.50
C ASP A 153 -14.79 -18.09 -4.96
N GLN A 154 -13.88 -17.83 -5.90
CA GLN A 154 -14.17 -17.65 -7.33
C GLN A 154 -12.96 -18.11 -8.18
N PRO A 155 -12.82 -19.42 -8.47
CA PRO A 155 -11.65 -19.98 -9.15
C PRO A 155 -11.34 -19.42 -10.55
N GLU A 156 -12.33 -18.82 -11.22
CA GLU A 156 -12.21 -18.14 -12.51
C GLU A 156 -11.52 -16.76 -12.43
N LEU A 157 -11.27 -16.26 -11.21
CA LEU A 157 -10.47 -15.07 -10.96
C LEU A 157 -9.04 -15.47 -10.57
N LEU A 158 -8.08 -15.08 -11.40
CA LEU A 158 -6.66 -15.12 -11.09
C LEU A 158 -6.17 -13.75 -10.67
N MET A 159 -5.15 -13.73 -9.81
CA MET A 159 -4.51 -12.52 -9.33
C MET A 159 -2.99 -12.65 -9.45
N GLU A 160 -2.38 -11.65 -10.08
CA GLU A 160 -0.95 -11.38 -9.94
C GLU A 160 -0.76 -10.38 -8.81
N HIS A 161 -0.20 -10.83 -7.70
CA HIS A 161 0.18 -9.92 -6.64
C HIS A 161 1.67 -9.58 -6.78
N VAL A 162 1.93 -8.32 -7.09
CA VAL A 162 3.27 -7.78 -7.32
C VAL A 162 3.79 -7.22 -6.01
N PHE A 163 4.99 -7.64 -5.64
CA PHE A 163 5.70 -7.13 -4.48
C PHE A 163 7.04 -6.57 -4.91
N THR A 164 7.16 -5.25 -4.89
CA THR A 164 8.40 -4.57 -5.30
C THR A 164 9.33 -4.37 -4.12
N THR A 165 10.63 -4.54 -4.37
CA THR A 165 11.71 -4.38 -3.38
C THR A 165 12.83 -3.54 -3.97
N ALA A 166 13.59 -2.86 -3.10
CA ALA A 166 14.76 -2.08 -3.51
C ALA A 166 15.88 -2.97 -4.08
N ASN A 167 16.06 -4.14 -3.47
CA ASN A 167 17.23 -4.98 -3.68
C ASN A 167 16.84 -6.38 -4.15
N GLN A 168 17.73 -6.99 -4.95
CA GLN A 168 17.55 -8.34 -5.47
C GLN A 168 17.60 -9.43 -4.38
N HIS A 169 18.36 -9.20 -3.31
CA HIS A 169 18.42 -10.12 -2.17
C HIS A 169 17.04 -10.31 -1.53
N ASP A 170 16.34 -9.20 -1.27
CA ASP A 170 14.99 -9.18 -0.69
C ASP A 170 13.97 -9.81 -1.66
N ALA A 171 14.13 -9.58 -2.97
CA ALA A 171 13.30 -10.17 -4.00
C ALA A 171 13.36 -11.71 -3.98
N LYS A 172 14.58 -12.26 -3.90
CA LYS A 172 14.80 -13.71 -3.83
C LYS A 172 14.24 -14.31 -2.53
N LEU A 173 14.52 -13.67 -1.39
CA LEU A 173 13.97 -14.10 -0.10
C LEU A 173 12.43 -14.10 -0.13
N LEU A 174 11.83 -13.07 -0.70
CA LEU A 174 10.38 -12.99 -0.83
C LEU A 174 9.82 -14.10 -1.73
N GLN A 175 10.45 -14.35 -2.89
CA GLN A 175 10.03 -15.44 -3.78
C GLN A 175 10.05 -16.79 -3.06
N GLU A 176 11.12 -17.09 -2.31
CA GLU A 176 11.25 -18.35 -1.54
C GLU A 176 10.13 -18.53 -0.50
N ARG A 177 9.55 -17.45 0.00
CA ARG A 177 8.46 -17.47 0.98
C ARG A 177 7.06 -17.47 0.36
N LEU A 178 6.93 -17.13 -0.92
CA LEU A 178 5.66 -17.21 -1.64
C LEU A 178 5.43 -18.64 -2.12
N VAL A 179 5.14 -19.53 -1.17
CA VAL A 179 5.05 -20.98 -1.42
C VAL A 179 3.73 -21.35 -2.09
N MET A 180 3.80 -22.31 -3.01
CA MET A 180 2.63 -22.90 -3.65
C MET A 180 1.70 -23.55 -2.61
N GLY A 181 0.40 -23.28 -2.71
CA GLY A 181 -0.61 -23.76 -1.77
C GLY A 181 -0.83 -22.86 -0.56
N MET A 182 -0.02 -21.81 -0.38
CA MET A 182 -0.22 -20.82 0.70
C MET A 182 -1.46 -19.97 0.44
N ASP A 183 -2.32 -19.82 1.46
CA ASP A 183 -3.47 -18.93 1.43
C ASP A 183 -3.10 -17.52 1.89
N VAL A 184 -3.37 -16.52 1.07
CA VAL A 184 -3.25 -15.10 1.38
C VAL A 184 -4.64 -14.51 1.57
N ASN A 185 -4.86 -13.86 2.72
CA ASN A 185 -6.10 -13.16 3.02
C ASN A 185 -5.88 -11.64 2.97
N PHE A 186 -6.76 -10.94 2.27
CA PHE A 186 -6.74 -9.47 2.16
C PHE A 186 -7.90 -8.87 2.93
N GLU A 187 -7.59 -8.03 3.91
CA GLU A 187 -8.55 -7.38 4.78
C GLU A 187 -8.62 -5.88 4.57
N ARG A 188 -9.85 -5.36 4.58
CA ARG A 188 -10.14 -3.93 4.36
C ARG A 188 -9.39 -2.99 5.31
N SER A 189 -9.15 -3.41 6.55
CA SER A 189 -8.55 -2.56 7.58
C SER A 189 -7.04 -2.42 7.47
N HIS A 190 -6.36 -3.38 6.84
CA HIS A 190 -4.90 -3.48 6.91
C HIS A 190 -4.23 -3.64 5.54
N ASP A 191 -4.96 -4.11 4.53
CA ASP A 191 -4.43 -4.43 3.21
C ASP A 191 -5.03 -3.50 2.16
N LEU A 192 -4.24 -2.54 1.72
CA LEU A 192 -4.58 -1.66 0.60
C LEU A 192 -3.83 -2.13 -0.64
N SER A 193 -4.34 -3.20 -1.24
CA SER A 193 -3.82 -3.79 -2.47
C SER A 193 -4.71 -3.38 -3.64
N ALA A 194 -4.20 -2.46 -4.46
CA ALA A 194 -4.95 -1.82 -5.55
C ALA A 194 -4.86 -2.65 -6.83
N VAL A 195 -5.99 -2.80 -7.53
CA VAL A 195 -6.01 -3.34 -8.90
C VAL A 195 -5.50 -2.28 -9.86
N ILE A 196 -4.47 -2.60 -10.63
CA ILE A 196 -3.83 -1.66 -11.57
C ILE A 196 -3.94 -2.10 -13.03
N HIS A 197 -4.23 -3.38 -13.27
CA HIS A 197 -4.41 -3.94 -14.60
C HIS A 197 -5.42 -5.09 -14.54
N VAL A 198 -6.19 -5.25 -15.62
CA VAL A 198 -7.14 -6.36 -15.77
C VAL A 198 -7.12 -6.88 -17.20
N GLU A 199 -7.05 -8.21 -17.33
CA GLU A 199 -7.12 -8.91 -18.60
C GLU A 199 -8.20 -9.99 -18.58
N ARG A 200 -8.90 -10.14 -19.70
CA ARG A 200 -9.72 -11.33 -19.97
C ARG A 200 -8.87 -12.35 -20.72
N LEU A 201 -8.72 -13.51 -20.11
CA LEU A 201 -7.93 -14.60 -20.65
C LEU A 201 -8.68 -15.30 -21.81
N PRO A 202 -7.96 -15.98 -22.72
CA PRO A 202 -8.58 -16.68 -23.85
C PRO A 202 -9.58 -17.77 -23.46
N ASP A 203 -9.49 -18.29 -22.24
CA ASP A 203 -10.40 -19.29 -21.66
C ASP A 203 -11.60 -18.66 -20.92
N GLY A 204 -11.76 -17.34 -21.00
CA GLY A 204 -12.86 -16.61 -20.37
C GLY A 204 -12.65 -16.25 -18.90
N ARG A 205 -11.53 -16.67 -18.28
CA ARG A 205 -11.16 -16.26 -16.92
C ARG A 205 -10.74 -14.80 -16.88
N ILE A 206 -10.80 -14.19 -15.70
CA ILE A 206 -10.33 -12.83 -15.47
C ILE A 206 -9.02 -12.90 -14.69
N GLN A 207 -8.01 -12.18 -15.15
CA GLN A 207 -6.73 -12.00 -14.45
C GLN A 207 -6.58 -10.54 -14.06
N VAL A 208 -6.31 -10.29 -12.79
CA VAL A 208 -6.06 -8.94 -12.26
C VAL A 208 -4.62 -8.82 -11.79
N THR A 209 -3.97 -7.69 -12.05
CA THR A 209 -2.67 -7.36 -11.45
C THR A 209 -2.88 -6.37 -10.32
N VAL A 210 -2.28 -6.69 -9.18
CA VAL A 210 -2.55 -6.04 -7.90
C VAL A 210 -1.22 -5.64 -7.26
N VAL A 211 -1.18 -4.42 -6.72
CA VAL A 211 0.01 -3.85 -6.07
C VAL A 211 -0.35 -3.33 -4.67
N PRO A 212 0.44 -3.65 -3.62
CA PRO A 212 0.23 -3.11 -2.29
C PRO A 212 0.65 -1.63 -2.24
N LEU A 213 -0.21 -0.73 -1.76
CA LEU A 213 0.10 0.70 -1.66
C LEU A 213 0.84 1.08 -0.37
N LEU A 214 0.76 0.22 0.65
CA LEU A 214 1.31 0.51 1.97
C LEU A 214 2.81 0.19 2.11
N TYR A 215 3.37 -0.62 1.20
CA TYR A 215 4.76 -1.09 1.17
C TYR A 215 5.36 -1.29 2.57
N GLY A 216 4.85 -2.32 3.27
CA GLY A 216 5.33 -2.63 4.62
C GLY A 216 6.58 -3.49 4.62
N SER A 217 7.20 -3.58 5.78
CA SER A 217 8.24 -4.58 6.05
C SER A 217 7.57 -5.88 6.51
N TYR A 218 8.16 -7.02 6.17
CA TYR A 218 7.68 -8.34 6.57
C TYR A 218 8.83 -9.10 7.24
N ALA A 219 8.53 -9.79 8.33
CA ALA A 219 9.40 -10.75 8.98
C ALA A 219 8.91 -12.16 8.67
N VAL A 220 9.88 -13.03 8.48
CA VAL A 220 9.64 -14.47 8.42
C VAL A 220 9.28 -14.96 9.82
N THR A 221 8.18 -15.71 9.97
CA THR A 221 7.74 -16.21 11.29
C THR A 221 8.68 -17.24 11.92
N ARG A 222 9.47 -17.96 11.10
CA ARG A 222 10.57 -18.83 11.54
C ARG A 222 11.72 -18.81 10.53
N GLY A 223 12.71 -17.95 10.79
CA GLY A 223 13.92 -17.79 9.98
C GLY A 223 14.59 -16.44 10.24
N THR A 224 15.88 -16.28 9.91
CA THR A 224 16.53 -14.98 9.91
C THR A 224 16.24 -14.25 8.60
N GLY A 225 15.49 -13.15 8.66
CA GLY A 225 15.26 -12.29 7.51
C GLY A 225 14.04 -11.40 7.70
N THR A 226 14.25 -10.10 7.50
CA THR A 226 13.17 -9.14 7.24
C THR A 226 13.39 -8.61 5.84
N PHE A 227 12.33 -8.51 5.04
CA PHE A 227 12.41 -7.81 3.76
C PHE A 227 11.46 -6.62 3.80
N SER A 228 11.85 -5.53 3.15
CA SER A 228 11.02 -4.34 3.06
C SER A 228 10.50 -4.22 1.64
N LEU A 229 9.18 -4.04 1.52
CA LEU A 229 8.63 -3.60 0.25
C LEU A 229 8.91 -2.11 0.08
N GLU A 230 9.20 -1.73 -1.15
CA GLU A 230 9.38 -0.34 -1.55
C GLU A 230 8.63 -0.10 -2.85
N PRO A 231 8.05 1.09 -3.05
CA PRO A 231 7.49 1.41 -4.36
C PRO A 231 8.58 1.33 -5.44
N PRO A 232 8.24 0.88 -6.65
CA PRO A 232 9.20 0.82 -7.75
C PRO A 232 9.67 2.22 -8.12
N ALA A 233 10.96 2.37 -8.44
CA ALA A 233 11.52 3.65 -8.87
C ALA A 233 10.99 4.06 -10.26
N ASP A 234 10.88 3.08 -11.15
CA ASP A 234 10.42 3.24 -12.52
C ASP A 234 9.66 1.98 -13.00
N LEU A 235 8.98 2.12 -14.14
CA LEU A 235 8.19 1.05 -14.74
C LEU A 235 8.64 0.81 -16.19
N ASN A 236 8.86 -0.45 -16.55
CA ASN A 236 9.11 -0.85 -17.93
C ASN A 236 7.80 -1.21 -18.63
N LEU A 237 6.99 -0.21 -19.00
CA LEU A 237 5.71 -0.46 -19.67
C LEU A 237 5.85 -1.16 -21.03
N ALA A 238 7.03 -1.14 -21.65
CA ALA A 238 7.29 -1.84 -22.91
C ALA A 238 7.32 -3.37 -22.74
N ALA A 239 7.55 -3.88 -21.53
CA ALA A 239 7.39 -5.30 -21.18
C ALA A 239 5.95 -5.80 -21.41
N GLY A 240 4.99 -4.87 -21.32
CA GLY A 240 3.56 -5.14 -21.51
C GLY A 240 2.95 -5.96 -20.36
N TRP A 241 1.63 -5.89 -20.29
CA TRP A 241 0.83 -6.68 -19.37
C TRP A 241 0.33 -7.97 -20.06
N PRO A 242 -0.04 -9.02 -19.31
CA PRO A 242 0.17 -9.22 -17.87
C PRO A 242 1.65 -9.57 -17.57
N ILE A 243 2.01 -9.69 -16.28
CA ILE A 243 3.40 -10.02 -15.89
C ILE A 243 3.71 -11.51 -16.10
N PHE A 244 2.78 -12.40 -15.76
CA PHE A 244 2.81 -13.81 -16.12
C PHE A 244 2.31 -13.98 -17.56
N LYS A 245 3.27 -13.99 -18.50
CA LYS A 245 3.03 -14.32 -19.90
C LYS A 245 2.40 -15.71 -20.03
N THR A 246 1.63 -15.92 -21.11
CA THR A 246 0.80 -17.12 -21.32
C THR A 246 1.51 -18.44 -21.04
N ASP A 247 2.74 -18.62 -21.53
CA ASP A 247 3.49 -19.88 -21.35
C ASP A 247 3.94 -20.10 -19.91
N ASN A 248 4.47 -19.05 -19.26
CA ASN A 248 4.86 -19.08 -17.86
C ASN A 248 3.65 -19.33 -16.95
N ARG A 249 2.52 -18.65 -17.22
CA ARG A 249 1.26 -18.85 -16.53
C ARG A 249 0.83 -20.31 -16.61
N ARG A 250 0.65 -20.85 -17.82
CA ARG A 250 0.24 -22.25 -18.03
C ARG A 250 1.16 -23.24 -17.32
N THR A 251 2.46 -22.99 -17.32
CA THR A 251 3.44 -23.83 -16.61
C THR A 251 3.19 -23.84 -15.10
N VAL A 252 2.91 -22.68 -14.50
CA VAL A 252 2.57 -22.57 -13.08
C VAL A 252 1.22 -23.24 -12.79
N GLU A 253 0.21 -23.03 -13.65
CA GLU A 253 -1.11 -23.67 -13.51
C GLU A 253 -1.01 -25.19 -13.54
N ASN A 254 -0.31 -25.77 -14.51
CA ASN A 254 -0.10 -27.21 -14.61
C ASN A 254 0.62 -27.78 -13.39
N ARG A 255 1.64 -27.07 -12.89
CA ARG A 255 2.38 -27.46 -11.67
C ARG A 255 1.45 -27.44 -10.45
N TYR A 256 0.60 -26.43 -10.35
CA TYR A 256 -0.37 -26.26 -9.27
C TYR A 256 -1.47 -27.33 -9.31
N ASP A 257 -2.00 -27.66 -10.49
CA ASP A 257 -3.00 -28.71 -10.65
C ASP A 257 -2.41 -30.09 -10.31
N GLY A 258 -1.14 -30.33 -10.67
CA GLY A 258 -0.40 -31.51 -10.23
C GLY A 258 -0.18 -31.54 -8.71
N TYR A 259 0.13 -30.41 -8.08
CA TYR A 259 0.24 -30.28 -6.63
C TYR A 259 -1.10 -30.59 -5.93
N ARG A 260 -2.21 -30.03 -6.42
CA ARG A 260 -3.56 -30.31 -5.89
C ARG A 260 -3.95 -31.77 -6.05
N SER A 261 -3.64 -32.37 -7.20
CA SER A 261 -3.92 -33.79 -7.46
C SER A 261 -3.16 -34.72 -6.50
N ARG A 262 -1.92 -34.34 -6.11
CA ARG A 262 -1.14 -35.07 -5.11
C ARG A 262 -1.64 -34.90 -3.67
N LEU A 263 -2.34 -33.81 -3.37
CA LEU A 263 -3.00 -33.60 -2.07
C LEU A 263 -4.36 -34.31 -1.97
N ALA A 264 -5.02 -34.55 -3.11
CA ALA A 264 -6.31 -35.24 -3.19
C ALA A 264 -6.37 -36.72 -2.71
N PRO A 265 -5.29 -37.51 -2.48
CA PRO A 265 -5.42 -38.89 -1.99
C PRO A 265 -5.73 -39.02 -0.49
N ALA A 266 -5.76 -37.95 0.31
CA ALA A 266 -6.03 -38.04 1.74
C ALA A 266 -7.53 -38.04 2.12
N THR A 267 -8.45 -37.91 1.16
CA THR A 267 -9.90 -37.77 1.45
C THR A 267 -10.81 -38.74 0.69
N SER A 268 -10.24 -39.69 -0.06
CA SER A 268 -10.97 -40.83 -0.64
C SER A 268 -10.42 -42.15 -0.11
N ALA A 269 -10.58 -42.38 1.19
CA ALA A 269 -10.56 -43.73 1.73
C ALA A 269 -12.01 -44.13 1.99
N LEU A 270 -12.57 -44.99 1.14
CA LEU A 270 -13.66 -45.86 1.56
C LEU A 270 -13.20 -46.58 2.83
N PRO A 271 -14.00 -46.64 3.92
CA PRO A 271 -13.54 -47.20 5.17
C PRO A 271 -13.35 -48.71 5.03
N ILE A 272 -12.09 -49.16 4.96
CA ILE A 272 -11.74 -50.54 5.31
C ILE A 272 -11.65 -50.58 6.83
N VAL A 273 -12.57 -51.31 7.45
CA VAL A 273 -12.60 -51.59 8.89
C VAL A 273 -11.31 -52.33 9.27
N GLY A 274 -10.52 -51.78 10.21
CA GLY A 274 -9.58 -52.57 11.00
C GLY A 274 -8.09 -52.19 11.05
N LEU A 275 -7.64 -51.00 10.64
CA LEU A 275 -6.25 -50.55 10.88
C LEU A 275 -6.17 -49.18 11.59
N PRO A 276 -5.22 -48.98 12.53
CA PRO A 276 -5.07 -47.73 13.25
C PRO A 276 -4.63 -46.58 12.33
N PRO A 277 -5.08 -45.33 12.57
CA PRO A 277 -4.79 -44.21 11.69
C PRO A 277 -3.29 -43.89 11.65
N ALA A 278 -2.77 -43.77 10.43
CA ALA A 278 -1.42 -43.28 10.17
C ALA A 278 -1.27 -41.84 10.69
N LYS A 279 -0.13 -41.56 11.32
CA LYS A 279 0.25 -40.26 11.88
C LYS A 279 0.02 -39.13 10.88
N THR A 280 -0.76 -38.15 11.31
CA THR A 280 -0.97 -36.85 10.67
C THR A 280 0.38 -36.20 10.36
N ALA A 281 0.64 -35.90 9.09
CA ALA A 281 1.76 -35.07 8.69
C ALA A 281 1.57 -33.63 9.23
N PRO A 282 2.64 -32.95 9.68
CA PRO A 282 2.53 -31.60 10.22
C PRO A 282 2.19 -30.56 9.12
N PRO A 283 1.51 -29.45 9.48
CA PRO A 283 1.16 -28.36 8.56
C PRO A 283 2.39 -27.59 8.03
N PRO A 284 2.31 -26.92 6.85
CA PRO A 284 3.45 -26.23 6.23
C PRO A 284 3.93 -25.02 7.05
N GLU A 285 5.25 -24.82 7.08
CA GLU A 285 6.00 -24.08 8.12
C GLU A 285 6.29 -22.60 7.79
N ASP A 286 5.80 -22.05 6.68
CA ASP A 286 6.20 -20.73 6.15
C ASP A 286 5.03 -19.73 6.07
N ALA A 287 4.84 -18.93 7.12
CA ALA A 287 3.90 -17.81 7.12
C ALA A 287 4.66 -16.46 7.03
N LEU A 288 4.16 -15.53 6.21
CA LEU A 288 4.70 -14.18 6.09
C LEU A 288 3.94 -13.23 7.04
N VAL A 289 4.64 -12.61 8.00
CA VAL A 289 4.01 -11.67 8.94
C VAL A 289 4.56 -10.26 8.74
N ARG A 290 3.67 -9.28 8.58
CA ARG A 290 4.05 -7.88 8.44
C ARG A 290 4.62 -7.32 9.74
N VAL A 291 5.77 -6.65 9.68
CA VAL A 291 6.43 -5.95 10.79
C VAL A 291 6.18 -4.45 10.63
N ALA A 292 5.81 -3.78 11.72
CA ALA A 292 5.80 -2.33 11.75
C ALA A 292 7.25 -1.79 11.67
N PRO A 293 7.57 -0.82 10.79
CA PRO A 293 8.93 -0.33 10.65
C PRO A 293 9.46 0.34 11.94
N ALA A 294 10.74 0.12 12.25
CA ALA A 294 11.53 0.99 13.12
C ALA A 294 11.98 2.23 12.31
N LEU A 295 12.03 3.39 12.96
CA LEU A 295 12.53 4.64 12.36
C LEU A 295 14.06 4.54 12.12
N PRO A 296 14.60 5.08 11.01
CA PRO A 296 16.06 5.18 10.81
C PRO A 296 16.71 6.11 11.84
N LEU A 297 17.92 5.77 12.27
CA LEU A 297 18.83 6.66 13.00
C LEU A 297 19.43 7.65 12.00
N ASP A 298 19.30 8.95 12.29
CA ASP A 298 19.95 10.02 11.53
C ASP A 298 21.48 9.85 11.56
N ASP A 299 22.10 10.12 10.40
CA ASP A 299 23.54 10.10 10.17
C ASP A 299 24.33 10.97 11.15
N GLU A 300 25.49 10.48 11.57
CA GLU A 300 26.49 11.24 12.33
C GLU A 300 26.89 12.53 11.60
N PRO A 301 26.95 13.69 12.29
CA PRO A 301 27.40 14.93 11.68
C PRO A 301 28.92 14.92 11.48
N SER A 302 29.32 15.12 10.23
CA SER A 302 30.70 15.44 9.84
C SER A 302 31.21 16.72 10.52
N ALA A 303 32.50 16.68 10.87
CA ALA A 303 33.24 17.62 11.69
C ALA A 303 33.16 19.10 11.26
N VAL A 304 33.12 19.96 12.28
CA VAL A 304 33.16 21.43 12.21
C VAL A 304 34.61 21.89 11.94
N PRO A 305 34.89 22.78 10.95
CA PRO A 305 36.12 23.54 10.95
C PRO A 305 36.00 24.81 11.80
N LEU A 306 37.06 25.04 12.58
CA LEU A 306 37.29 26.13 13.53
C LEU A 306 37.12 27.54 12.93
N ARG A 307 36.50 28.45 13.69
CA ARG A 307 36.60 29.91 13.51
C ARG A 307 37.80 30.47 14.29
N PRO A 308 38.45 31.53 13.77
CA PRO A 308 39.15 32.48 14.62
C PRO A 308 38.51 33.89 14.59
N GLY A 309 38.54 34.55 15.74
CA GLY A 309 38.78 36.00 15.85
C GLY A 309 37.60 36.97 15.91
N ARG A 310 37.32 37.51 17.10
CA ARG A 310 36.53 38.75 17.35
C ARG A 310 37.36 40.01 17.05
N LYS A 311 36.72 41.10 16.59
CA LYS A 311 36.49 42.39 17.33
C LYS A 311 35.81 43.47 16.43
N PRO A 312 35.24 44.55 17.02
CA PRO A 312 33.96 45.18 16.60
C PRO A 312 34.11 46.60 16.03
N VAL A 313 33.01 47.23 15.56
CA VAL A 313 32.64 48.68 15.64
C VAL A 313 31.28 48.94 14.94
N ALA A 314 30.45 49.85 15.49
CA ALA A 314 29.17 50.40 14.99
C ALA A 314 29.39 51.82 14.37
N PRO A 315 28.42 52.64 13.86
CA PRO A 315 26.94 52.54 13.76
C PRO A 315 26.26 53.01 12.41
N LYS A 316 24.91 52.85 12.32
CA LYS A 316 23.77 53.51 11.56
C LYS A 316 24.00 54.61 10.46
N PRO A 317 22.95 55.11 9.73
CA PRO A 317 21.66 54.57 9.21
C PRO A 317 21.30 55.04 7.75
N THR A 318 20.34 54.42 7.04
CA THR A 318 19.39 55.15 6.15
C THR A 318 18.19 54.30 5.71
N GLU A 319 17.07 54.99 5.50
CA GLU A 319 15.69 54.50 5.34
C GLU A 319 15.23 54.59 3.84
N PRO A 320 13.94 54.49 3.46
CA PRO A 320 13.38 53.42 2.63
C PRO A 320 13.01 53.84 1.18
N VAL A 321 12.74 52.87 0.30
CA VAL A 321 11.98 53.12 -0.94
C VAL A 321 10.93 52.02 -1.15
N ALA A 322 9.66 52.44 -1.19
CA ALA A 322 8.50 51.68 -1.59
C ALA A 322 8.05 52.17 -2.98
N VAL A 323 7.77 51.28 -3.94
CA VAL A 323 6.88 51.58 -5.09
C VAL A 323 6.11 50.34 -5.56
N ALA A 324 4.78 50.45 -5.41
CA ALA A 324 3.65 50.03 -6.25
C ALA A 324 3.47 48.58 -6.77
N ARG A 325 2.54 47.91 -6.09
CA ARG A 325 1.37 47.13 -6.54
C ARG A 325 0.93 47.29 -8.01
N ALA A 326 0.71 46.18 -8.71
CA ALA A 326 -0.25 46.06 -9.81
C ALA A 326 -1.22 44.90 -9.52
N ALA A 327 -2.51 45.18 -9.68
CA ALA A 327 -3.63 44.31 -9.35
C ALA A 327 -3.95 43.33 -10.50
N GLY A 328 -4.29 42.10 -10.14
CA GLY A 328 -4.89 41.09 -11.02
C GLY A 328 -5.97 40.32 -10.25
N THR A 329 -7.16 40.30 -10.82
CA THR A 329 -8.47 39.92 -10.28
C THR A 329 -8.57 38.47 -9.78
N PRO A 330 -9.14 38.17 -8.59
CA PRO A 330 -9.48 36.80 -8.21
C PRO A 330 -10.84 36.38 -8.79
N LEU A 331 -10.84 35.28 -9.55
CA LEU A 331 -12.05 34.57 -9.98
C LEU A 331 -12.77 33.99 -8.75
N LYS A 332 -14.05 34.34 -8.63
CA LYS A 332 -14.99 33.90 -7.60
C LYS A 332 -15.31 32.41 -7.79
N ALA A 333 -14.92 31.56 -6.83
CA ALA A 333 -15.42 30.20 -6.71
C ALA A 333 -16.89 30.22 -6.19
N PRO A 334 -17.83 29.44 -6.76
CA PRO A 334 -19.16 29.33 -6.20
C PRO A 334 -19.13 28.56 -4.87
N ARG A 335 -19.71 29.20 -3.85
CA ARG A 335 -19.86 28.71 -2.47
C ARG A 335 -20.98 27.67 -2.45
N ALA A 336 -20.66 26.41 -2.12
CA ALA A 336 -21.66 25.41 -1.80
C ALA A 336 -22.41 25.81 -0.51
N GLN A 337 -23.74 25.79 -0.57
CA GLN A 337 -24.61 26.04 0.58
C GLN A 337 -24.65 24.79 1.50
N PRO A 338 -24.79 24.96 2.83
CA PRO A 338 -24.92 23.84 3.75
C PRO A 338 -26.31 23.20 3.62
N VAL A 339 -26.33 21.87 3.47
CA VAL A 339 -27.54 21.05 3.50
C VAL A 339 -28.10 21.02 4.93
N THR A 340 -29.35 21.41 5.10
CA THR A 340 -30.07 21.36 6.39
C THR A 340 -30.75 20.01 6.58
N ALA A 341 -30.92 19.59 7.84
CA ALA A 341 -31.41 18.28 8.28
C ALA A 341 -32.91 18.00 7.99
N SER A 342 -33.48 18.56 6.93
CA SER A 342 -34.87 18.33 6.49
C SER A 342 -34.97 17.54 5.17
N ASP A 343 -33.85 17.08 4.61
CA ASP A 343 -33.82 16.24 3.39
C ASP A 343 -33.71 14.73 3.69
N LEU A 344 -33.91 14.32 4.95
CA LEU A 344 -33.95 12.92 5.37
C LEU A 344 -35.35 12.57 5.90
N GLN A 345 -36.31 12.38 4.99
CA GLN A 345 -37.58 11.71 5.31
C GLN A 345 -37.87 10.65 4.24
N PRO A 346 -38.16 9.39 4.62
CA PRO A 346 -38.47 8.32 3.68
C PRO A 346 -39.88 8.52 3.10
N ASN A 347 -39.98 8.49 1.77
CA ASN A 347 -41.26 8.62 1.07
C ASN A 347 -41.91 7.25 0.86
N ASP A 348 -43.23 7.22 1.11
CA ASP A 348 -44.11 6.06 1.14
C ASP A 348 -44.17 5.27 -0.18
N SER A 349 -44.28 3.95 -0.04
CA SER A 349 -44.65 3.02 -1.13
C SER A 349 -46.17 2.89 -1.23
N PRO A 350 -46.76 2.74 -2.43
CA PRO A 350 -48.13 2.25 -2.56
C PRO A 350 -48.18 0.72 -2.67
N ALA A 351 -49.16 0.14 -1.98
CA ALA A 351 -49.48 -1.29 -1.94
C ALA A 351 -50.31 -1.73 -3.14
N LEU A 352 -50.12 -2.98 -3.60
CA LEU A 352 -51.10 -3.74 -4.38
C LEU A 352 -51.06 -5.24 -4.03
N ALA A 353 -52.18 -5.67 -3.44
CA ALA A 353 -52.96 -6.92 -3.60
C ALA A 353 -52.35 -8.32 -3.35
N MET A 354 -53.09 -9.04 -2.48
CA MET A 354 -53.02 -10.46 -2.13
C MET A 354 -53.42 -11.41 -3.28
N ALA A 355 -52.83 -12.62 -3.30
CA ALA A 355 -53.54 -13.86 -3.66
C ALA A 355 -52.84 -15.10 -3.04
N SER A 356 -53.67 -16.03 -2.58
CA SER A 356 -53.40 -17.16 -1.69
C SER A 356 -52.78 -18.42 -2.32
N ALA A 357 -52.31 -19.27 -1.40
CA ALA A 357 -52.41 -20.74 -1.34
C ALA A 357 -51.17 -21.60 -1.68
N SER A 358 -50.79 -22.39 -0.68
CA SER A 358 -49.82 -23.51 -0.63
C SER A 358 -50.38 -24.77 -1.33
N PRO A 359 -49.56 -25.80 -1.65
CA PRO A 359 -49.17 -26.78 -0.63
C PRO A 359 -47.70 -27.25 -0.69
N GLU A 360 -47.20 -27.68 0.48
CA GLU A 360 -46.00 -28.51 0.73
C GLU A 360 -46.00 -29.85 -0.05
N PRO A 361 -44.83 -30.49 -0.32
CA PRO A 361 -44.29 -31.44 0.68
C PRO A 361 -42.75 -31.62 0.74
N SER A 362 -42.35 -32.24 1.85
CA SER A 362 -41.24 -33.21 2.02
C SER A 362 -39.90 -32.71 2.58
N VAL A 363 -39.83 -32.87 3.90
CA VAL A 363 -38.65 -32.92 4.76
C VAL A 363 -37.64 -33.96 4.28
N MET A 364 -36.41 -33.52 3.96
CA MET A 364 -35.22 -34.38 4.05
C MET A 364 -34.28 -33.79 5.11
N ARG A 365 -34.11 -34.58 6.16
CA ARG A 365 -33.15 -34.40 7.24
C ARG A 365 -31.75 -34.69 6.69
N ALA A 366 -30.85 -33.70 6.71
CA ALA A 366 -29.43 -33.89 6.45
C ALA A 366 -28.60 -33.54 7.68
N LEU A 367 -27.72 -34.49 7.99
CA LEU A 367 -26.76 -34.73 9.07
C LEU A 367 -26.04 -33.51 9.68
N PRO A 368 -25.54 -33.62 10.93
CA PRO A 368 -24.84 -32.55 11.62
C PRO A 368 -23.57 -32.15 10.86
N VAL A 369 -23.36 -30.85 10.72
CA VAL A 369 -22.12 -30.26 10.20
C VAL A 369 -21.01 -30.59 11.18
N THR A 370 -20.21 -31.60 10.85
CA THR A 370 -18.98 -31.95 11.56
C THR A 370 -18.01 -30.76 11.49
N ALA A 371 -17.41 -30.45 12.64
CA ALA A 371 -16.51 -29.33 12.86
C ALA A 371 -15.42 -29.19 11.78
N ALA A 372 -15.17 -27.94 11.39
CA ALA A 372 -14.07 -27.55 10.51
C ALA A 372 -12.73 -28.05 11.07
N SER A 373 -11.99 -28.80 10.25
CA SER A 373 -10.55 -29.01 10.46
C SER A 373 -9.81 -27.66 10.32
N PRO A 374 -8.73 -27.43 11.10
CA PRO A 374 -8.07 -26.13 11.14
C PRO A 374 -7.33 -25.89 9.81
N ALA A 375 -7.85 -24.97 9.01
CA ALA A 375 -7.12 -24.40 7.89
C ALA A 375 -5.98 -23.55 8.45
N VAL A 376 -4.76 -23.75 7.94
CA VAL A 376 -3.64 -22.82 8.13
C VAL A 376 -3.95 -21.59 7.27
N ALA A 377 -4.83 -20.75 7.78
CA ALA A 377 -5.05 -19.42 7.27
C ALA A 377 -3.89 -18.53 7.73
N LEU A 378 -3.39 -17.66 6.87
CA LEU A 378 -2.81 -16.38 7.31
C LEU A 378 -3.95 -15.55 7.94
N SER A 379 -4.30 -15.93 9.17
CA SER A 379 -4.77 -14.97 10.15
C SER A 379 -3.58 -14.12 10.56
N SER A 380 -3.83 -12.89 11.00
CA SER A 380 -2.85 -12.08 11.73
C SER A 380 -2.49 -12.75 13.06
N THR A 381 -1.79 -13.89 13.01
CA THR A 381 -1.23 -14.55 14.17
C THR A 381 0.05 -13.80 14.47
N THR A 382 -0.05 -12.77 15.32
CA THR A 382 1.10 -11.99 15.81
C THR A 382 1.97 -12.85 16.72
N GLY A 383 2.66 -13.86 16.17
CA GLY A 383 3.71 -14.60 16.85
C GLY A 383 5.01 -13.81 16.80
N ALA A 384 5.13 -12.74 17.57
CA ALA A 384 6.36 -11.97 17.59
C ALA A 384 7.46 -12.75 18.33
N THR A 385 8.61 -12.95 17.68
CA THR A 385 9.75 -13.70 18.23
C THR A 385 10.93 -12.76 18.47
N TRP A 386 10.99 -12.18 19.66
CA TRP A 386 12.20 -11.50 20.16
C TRP A 386 12.86 -12.34 21.25
N LYS A 387 14.13 -12.07 21.53
CA LYS A 387 14.88 -12.76 22.58
C LYS A 387 14.28 -12.42 23.94
N THR A 388 13.96 -13.45 24.72
CA THR A 388 13.56 -13.30 26.12
C THR A 388 14.70 -13.63 27.06
N PHE A 389 14.71 -13.00 28.21
CA PHE A 389 15.75 -13.05 29.23
C PHE A 389 15.18 -13.65 30.51
N ALA A 390 16.05 -14.22 31.35
CA ALA A 390 15.65 -14.54 32.72
C ALA A 390 15.44 -13.24 33.51
N PRO A 391 14.63 -13.26 34.58
CA PRO A 391 14.48 -12.10 35.46
C PRO A 391 15.84 -11.55 35.90
N GLY A 392 16.02 -10.24 35.80
CA GLY A 392 17.27 -9.53 36.14
C GLY A 392 18.42 -9.69 35.13
N THR A 393 18.27 -10.48 34.06
CA THR A 393 19.30 -10.64 33.02
C THR A 393 18.99 -9.86 31.74
N ALA A 394 18.08 -8.88 31.81
CA ALA A 394 17.79 -8.00 30.68
C ALA A 394 19.04 -7.15 30.34
N PRO A 395 19.29 -6.84 29.05
CA PRO A 395 20.39 -5.96 28.65
C PRO A 395 20.34 -4.61 29.37
N VAL A 396 21.49 -3.98 29.60
CA VAL A 396 21.54 -2.66 30.25
C VAL A 396 20.76 -1.62 29.42
N GLY A 397 19.91 -0.85 30.09
CA GLY A 397 19.07 0.17 29.50
C GLY A 397 18.48 1.08 30.58
N ARG A 398 17.85 2.17 30.17
CA ARG A 398 17.26 3.15 31.11
C ARG A 398 15.87 2.71 31.53
N THR A 399 15.66 2.51 32.83
CA THR A 399 14.33 2.20 33.37
C THR A 399 13.53 3.47 33.65
N LEU A 400 12.27 3.47 33.24
CA LEU A 400 11.29 4.53 33.45
C LEU A 400 10.06 3.98 34.14
N ASP A 401 9.50 4.79 35.02
CA ASP A 401 8.16 4.60 35.54
C ASP A 401 7.12 5.26 34.60
N THR A 402 5.84 5.08 34.94
CA THR A 402 4.76 5.63 34.11
C THR A 402 4.71 7.18 34.12
N ALA A 403 5.28 7.84 35.13
CA ALA A 403 5.40 9.29 35.18
C ALA A 403 6.46 9.84 34.20
N GLY A 404 7.57 9.11 34.02
CA GLY A 404 8.65 9.44 33.09
C GLY A 404 8.27 9.34 31.60
N LEU A 405 7.14 8.70 31.26
CA LEU A 405 6.68 8.50 29.89
C LEU A 405 6.34 9.81 29.14
N ARG A 406 5.99 10.89 29.84
CA ARG A 406 5.72 12.21 29.21
C ARG A 406 6.95 12.78 28.51
N GLY A 407 8.13 12.59 29.11
CA GLY A 407 9.40 13.05 28.52
C GLY A 407 9.75 12.29 27.25
N VAL A 408 9.52 10.97 27.23
CA VAL A 408 9.74 10.11 26.06
C VAL A 408 8.76 10.42 24.94
N ALA A 409 7.49 10.68 25.26
CA ALA A 409 6.48 11.06 24.26
C ALA A 409 6.83 12.33 23.47
N SER A 410 7.66 13.20 24.06
CA SER A 410 8.04 14.50 23.48
C SER A 410 9.37 14.42 22.72
N ASN A 411 10.28 13.54 23.17
CA ASN A 411 11.67 13.48 22.70
C ASN A 411 12.01 12.22 21.89
N GLY A 412 11.09 11.27 21.80
CA GLY A 412 11.32 9.94 21.23
C GLY A 412 12.24 9.07 22.10
N LEU A 413 12.47 7.82 21.65
CA LEU A 413 13.35 6.86 22.33
C LEU A 413 14.86 7.10 22.03
N ARG A 414 15.19 7.96 21.05
CA ARG A 414 16.57 8.36 20.66
C ARG A 414 17.57 7.20 20.50
N GLY A 415 17.10 6.01 20.11
CA GLY A 415 17.93 4.82 19.97
C GLY A 415 18.38 4.18 21.29
N GLU A 416 17.96 4.71 22.43
CA GLU A 416 18.26 4.15 23.74
C GLU A 416 17.29 3.01 24.07
N ARG A 417 17.79 1.93 24.69
CA ARG A 417 16.92 0.89 25.25
C ARG A 417 16.27 1.42 26.51
N VAL A 418 14.95 1.53 26.48
CA VAL A 418 14.16 2.06 27.58
C VAL A 418 13.22 0.98 28.10
N TYR A 419 13.23 0.79 29.41
CA TYR A 419 12.41 -0.17 30.11
C TYR A 419 11.28 0.52 30.84
N LEU A 420 10.09 -0.09 30.83
CA LEU A 420 8.92 0.38 31.56
C LEU A 420 8.68 -0.49 32.78
N LYS A 421 8.61 0.16 33.94
CA LYS A 421 8.19 -0.43 35.22
C LYS A 421 6.94 0.24 35.77
N GLY A 422 6.27 -0.46 36.67
CA GLY A 422 5.09 -0.01 37.38
C GLY A 422 3.99 -1.05 37.43
N GLN A 423 2.91 -0.68 38.11
CA GLN A 423 1.75 -1.54 38.29
C GLN A 423 0.66 -1.22 37.26
N PHE A 424 0.14 -2.28 36.63
CA PHE A 424 -0.85 -2.17 35.57
C PHE A 424 -2.02 -3.14 35.77
N VAL A 425 -3.22 -2.70 35.45
CA VAL A 425 -4.42 -3.55 35.37
C VAL A 425 -4.64 -3.95 33.92
N VAL A 426 -4.83 -5.25 33.70
CA VAL A 426 -5.13 -5.81 32.38
C VAL A 426 -6.58 -5.50 32.02
N ASN A 427 -6.80 -4.76 30.94
CA ASN A 427 -8.15 -4.44 30.48
C ASN A 427 -8.66 -5.49 29.48
N PHE A 428 -7.78 -5.94 28.59
CA PHE A 428 -8.10 -6.90 27.54
C PHE A 428 -6.83 -7.66 27.14
N ALA A 429 -6.95 -8.96 26.84
CA ALA A 429 -5.87 -9.78 26.30
C ALA A 429 -6.43 -10.69 25.20
N ASP A 430 -5.78 -10.71 24.04
CA ASP A 430 -6.18 -11.54 22.90
C ASP A 430 -4.98 -11.88 22.01
N ALA A 431 -5.02 -13.09 21.43
CA ALA A 431 -3.95 -13.70 20.66
C ALA A 431 -2.58 -13.68 21.37
N ASN A 432 -1.77 -12.63 21.14
CA ASN A 432 -0.47 -12.40 21.77
C ASN A 432 -0.32 -10.94 22.25
N ARG A 433 -1.42 -10.23 22.51
CA ARG A 433 -1.40 -8.84 22.94
C ARG A 433 -2.25 -8.62 24.17
N ALA A 434 -1.78 -7.78 25.08
CA ALA A 434 -2.59 -7.26 26.17
C ALA A 434 -2.62 -5.74 26.19
N VAL A 435 -3.77 -5.20 26.55
CA VAL A 435 -3.98 -3.77 26.75
C VAL A 435 -4.06 -3.53 28.26
N LEU A 436 -3.10 -2.78 28.78
CA LEU A 436 -2.98 -2.48 30.19
C LEU A 436 -3.25 -1.00 30.47
N ARG A 437 -3.75 -0.72 31.66
CA ARG A 437 -3.91 0.63 32.22
C ARG A 437 -3.10 0.75 33.50
N PRO A 438 -2.32 1.83 33.71
CA PRO A 438 -1.57 1.99 34.94
C PRO A 438 -2.51 2.25 36.12
N THR A 439 -2.16 1.74 37.29
CA THR A 439 -2.94 1.97 38.51
C THR A 439 -2.83 3.45 38.92
N SER A 440 -3.96 4.06 39.33
CA SER A 440 -4.10 5.50 39.55
C SER A 440 -3.01 6.11 40.45
N GLY A 441 -2.56 5.39 41.48
CA GLY A 441 -1.52 5.83 42.44
C GLY A 441 -0.10 5.91 41.87
N GLN A 442 0.24 5.16 40.82
CA GLN A 442 1.59 5.15 40.22
C GLN A 442 1.66 5.89 38.88
N SER A 443 0.51 6.29 38.33
CA SER A 443 0.38 6.88 36.99
C SER A 443 0.88 8.32 36.81
N GLY A 444 1.29 9.01 37.88
CA GLY A 444 1.64 10.44 37.81
C GLY A 444 0.53 11.34 37.23
N GLY A 445 -0.74 10.95 37.38
CA GLY A 445 -1.91 11.65 36.82
C GLY A 445 -2.23 11.29 35.36
N LEU A 446 -1.55 10.31 34.76
CA LEU A 446 -1.79 9.84 33.39
C LEU A 446 -2.79 8.68 33.29
N ALA A 447 -3.27 8.10 34.39
CA ALA A 447 -4.04 6.84 34.35
C ALA A 447 -5.24 6.82 33.42
N ARG A 448 -5.93 7.96 33.26
CA ARG A 448 -7.11 8.05 32.37
C ARG A 448 -6.73 8.13 30.90
N ASN A 449 -5.55 8.68 30.59
CA ASN A 449 -5.10 9.03 29.24
C ASN A 449 -3.89 8.21 28.79
N LEU A 450 -3.49 7.18 29.54
CA LEU A 450 -2.37 6.29 29.19
C LEU A 450 -2.88 4.87 28.95
N ARG A 451 -2.54 4.33 27.77
CA ARG A 451 -2.78 2.95 27.38
C ARG A 451 -1.45 2.28 27.07
N VAL A 452 -1.16 1.18 27.76
CA VAL A 452 0.02 0.36 27.48
C VAL A 452 -0.43 -0.83 26.65
N ILE A 453 0.22 -1.07 25.52
CA ILE A 453 -0.08 -2.17 24.61
C ILE A 453 1.14 -3.08 24.64
N VAL A 454 0.97 -4.26 25.25
CA VAL A 454 2.04 -5.24 25.44
C VAL A 454 1.92 -6.31 24.37
N ASP A 455 2.97 -6.51 23.59
CA ASP A 455 3.13 -7.70 22.77
C ASP A 455 3.81 -8.81 23.59
N TYR A 456 3.26 -10.02 23.58
CA TYR A 456 3.80 -11.21 24.22
C TYR A 456 4.50 -12.12 23.21
N PRO A 457 5.59 -12.81 23.60
CA PRO A 457 6.26 -13.74 22.72
C PRO A 457 5.35 -14.95 22.45
N ALA A 458 5.52 -15.56 21.27
CA ALA A 458 4.70 -16.69 20.87
C ALA A 458 4.74 -17.84 21.89
N GLY A 459 3.58 -18.27 22.36
CA GLY A 459 3.43 -19.36 23.33
C GLY A 459 3.59 -18.94 24.80
N ALA A 460 3.80 -17.66 25.10
CA ALA A 460 3.72 -17.17 26.48
C ALA A 460 2.27 -17.13 26.97
N PRO A 461 2.04 -17.44 28.26
CA PRO A 461 0.73 -17.26 28.87
C PRO A 461 0.35 -15.77 28.85
N LEU A 462 -0.84 -15.48 28.32
CA LEU A 462 -1.41 -14.15 28.40
C LEU A 462 -1.94 -13.89 29.82
N PRO A 463 -1.85 -12.64 30.30
CA PRO A 463 -2.40 -12.28 31.59
C PRO A 463 -3.93 -12.23 31.53
N GLU A 464 -4.59 -12.63 32.61
CA GLU A 464 -6.05 -12.65 32.65
C GLU A 464 -6.63 -11.22 32.66
N PRO A 465 -7.66 -10.91 31.86
CA PRO A 465 -8.36 -9.64 31.94
C PRO A 465 -8.88 -9.37 33.36
N GLY A 466 -8.61 -8.17 33.88
CA GLY A 466 -8.92 -7.77 35.25
C GLY A 466 -7.81 -8.05 36.27
N SER A 467 -6.80 -8.87 35.94
CA SER A 467 -5.65 -9.10 36.81
C SER A 467 -4.74 -7.87 36.89
N THR A 468 -3.97 -7.78 37.98
CA THR A 468 -2.96 -6.74 38.17
C THR A 468 -1.57 -7.32 37.96
N LEU A 469 -0.79 -6.67 37.10
CA LEU A 469 0.60 -7.00 36.80
C LEU A 469 1.50 -5.97 37.46
N ASP A 470 2.47 -6.45 38.25
CA ASP A 470 3.54 -5.62 38.80
C ASP A 470 4.83 -5.85 38.03
N ARG A 471 5.50 -4.77 37.65
CA ARG A 471 6.71 -4.80 36.82
C ARG A 471 7.78 -3.99 37.53
N ASP A 472 8.85 -4.67 37.94
CA ASP A 472 9.98 -4.09 38.66
C ASP A 472 11.24 -4.04 37.76
N ASP A 473 12.39 -3.73 38.35
CA ASP A 473 13.66 -3.67 37.63
C ASP A 473 14.17 -5.07 37.20
N ALA A 474 13.66 -6.15 37.80
CA ALA A 474 13.99 -7.52 37.42
C ALA A 474 13.09 -8.05 36.30
N GLN A 475 11.85 -7.56 36.21
CA GLN A 475 10.86 -7.96 35.23
C GLN A 475 10.26 -6.80 34.40
N PRO A 476 11.07 -5.92 33.78
CA PRO A 476 10.53 -4.77 33.06
C PRO A 476 9.97 -5.16 31.69
N TYR A 477 9.09 -4.30 31.15
CA TYR A 477 8.78 -4.31 29.72
C TYR A 477 9.77 -3.47 28.93
N GLU A 478 10.10 -3.86 27.70
CA GLU A 478 10.88 -2.99 26.80
C GLU A 478 9.96 -2.09 25.98
N ILE A 479 10.18 -0.78 26.03
CA ILE A 479 9.40 0.18 25.26
C ILE A 479 9.87 0.14 23.81
N THR A 480 8.96 -0.22 22.91
CA THR A 480 9.22 -0.22 21.46
C THR A 480 8.81 1.10 20.84
N GLU A 481 7.72 1.72 21.33
CA GLU A 481 7.21 2.97 20.79
C GLU A 481 6.34 3.73 21.79
N VAL A 482 6.35 5.06 21.72
CA VAL A 482 5.43 5.94 22.46
C VAL A 482 4.76 6.89 21.47
N ARG A 483 3.43 6.84 21.36
CA ARG A 483 2.64 7.70 20.46
C ARG A 483 1.66 8.56 21.25
N ARG A 484 1.63 9.86 20.93
CA ARG A 484 0.58 10.76 21.39
C ARG A 484 -0.48 10.89 20.30
N GLN A 485 -1.74 10.64 20.64
CA GLN A 485 -2.89 10.83 19.76
C GLN A 485 -3.42 12.26 19.84
N SER A 486 -4.17 12.68 18.82
CA SER A 486 -4.73 14.03 18.69
C SER A 486 -5.75 14.38 19.78
N ASP A 487 -6.31 13.37 20.45
CA ASP A 487 -7.23 13.47 21.60
C ASP A 487 -6.50 13.62 22.95
N GLY A 488 -5.17 13.63 22.95
CA GLY A 488 -4.35 13.71 24.16
C GLY A 488 -4.09 12.35 24.83
N GLN A 489 -4.55 11.23 24.24
CA GLN A 489 -4.23 9.89 24.72
C GLN A 489 -2.78 9.53 24.37
N LEU A 490 -2.10 8.90 25.32
CA LEU A 490 -0.74 8.40 25.19
C LEU A 490 -0.77 6.87 25.07
N ASN A 491 -0.41 6.35 23.90
CA ASN A 491 -0.29 4.93 23.64
C ASN A 491 1.19 4.54 23.72
N VAL A 492 1.50 3.60 24.61
CA VAL A 492 2.86 3.10 24.83
C VAL A 492 2.89 1.64 24.41
N PHE A 493 3.63 1.36 23.35
CA PHE A 493 3.84 0.02 22.84
C PHE A 493 5.08 -0.54 23.52
N VAL A 494 4.91 -1.73 24.10
CA VAL A 494 5.97 -2.43 24.82
C VAL A 494 5.94 -3.90 24.46
N ARG A 495 7.03 -4.60 24.72
CA ARG A 495 7.12 -6.04 24.55
C ARG A 495 7.55 -6.75 25.82
N GLU A 496 7.03 -7.95 26.03
CA GLU A 496 7.42 -8.85 27.12
C GLU A 496 8.76 -9.51 26.82
N ILE A 497 9.84 -9.02 27.43
CA ILE A 497 11.19 -9.54 27.22
C ILE A 497 11.62 -10.53 28.31
N ILE A 498 10.81 -10.76 29.33
CA ILE A 498 11.17 -11.61 30.45
C ILE A 498 10.39 -12.92 30.33
N LYS A 499 11.09 -14.03 30.52
CA LYS A 499 10.42 -15.33 30.57
C LYS A 499 9.53 -15.37 31.82
N PRO A 500 8.26 -15.79 31.69
CA PRO A 500 7.35 -15.93 32.82
C PRO A 500 7.87 -16.93 33.86
#